data_AF-A0A6P0IZH7-F1
#
_entry.id   AF-A0A6P0IZH7-F1
#
_cell.length_a   1.000
_cell.length_b   1.000
_cell.length_c   1.000
_cell.angle_alpha   90.00
_cell.angle_beta   90.00
_cell.angle_gamma   90.00
#
_symmetry.space_group_name_H-M   'P 1'
#
loop_
_entity.id
_entity.type
_entity.pdbx_description
1 polymer ?
#
loop_
_entity_poly.entity_id
_entity_poly.type
_entity_poly.pdbx_seq_one_letter_code
_entity_poly.pdbx_strand_id
1 'polypeptide(L)' 'LDRRAPIGFAGLAIGLTVALEAACFGPITGASMNPARSLGPALVAGIWQHQWIYWVAPIVGAQLAVIAYRQLSHGFRDIQ' A
#
# COMPACT_ATOMS: atom_id res chain seq x y z
N LEU A 1 3.39 5.05 13.38
CA LEU A 1 4.60 4.23 13.15
C LEU A 1 4.82 3.36 14.37
N ASP A 2 5.23 2.11 14.17
CA ASP A 2 5.57 1.23 15.28
C ASP A 2 6.69 1.85 16.12
N ARG A 3 6.53 1.86 17.45
CA ARG A 3 7.53 2.39 18.38
C ARG A 3 8.79 1.53 18.44
N ARG A 4 8.70 0.27 17.99
CA ARG A 4 9.84 -0.64 17.90
C ARG A 4 10.76 -0.31 16.72
N ALA A 5 10.28 0.43 15.71
CA ALA A 5 11.07 0.77 14.54
C ALA A 5 12.05 1.93 14.83
N PRO A 6 13.26 1.92 14.23
CA PRO A 6 14.19 3.05 14.32
C PRO A 6 13.57 4.36 13.84
N ILE A 7 13.76 5.42 14.63
CA ILE A 7 13.20 6.75 14.35
C ILE A 7 13.90 7.35 13.12
N GLY A 8 13.13 8.00 12.24
CA GLY A 8 13.66 8.75 11.08
C GLY A 8 13.71 7.97 9.77
N PHE A 9 13.61 6.64 9.78
CA PHE A 9 13.71 5.82 8.55
C PHE A 9 12.37 5.51 7.88
N ALA A 10 11.25 5.89 8.49
CA ALA A 10 9.92 5.55 7.99
C ALA A 10 9.66 6.02 6.55
N GLY A 11 10.04 7.25 6.21
CA GLY A 11 9.85 7.80 4.87
C GLY A 11 10.62 7.01 3.81
N LEU A 12 11.89 6.66 4.10
CA LEU A 12 12.71 5.86 3.21
C LEU A 12 12.16 4.45 3.03
N ALA A 13 11.76 3.79 4.12
CA ALA A 13 11.18 2.46 4.08
C ALA A 13 9.90 2.42 3.24
N ILE A 14 8.96 3.34 3.51
CA ILE A 14 7.69 3.44 2.76
C ILE A 14 7.97 3.75 1.28
N GLY A 15 8.86 4.70 0.99
CA GLY A 15 9.20 5.08 -0.38
C GLY A 15 9.82 3.93 -1.19
N LEU A 16 10.75 3.18 -0.60
CA LEU A 16 11.35 2.02 -1.24
C LEU A 16 10.34 0.89 -1.47
N THR A 17 9.43 0.65 -0.53
CA THR A 17 8.32 -0.31 -0.72
C THR A 17 7.48 0.08 -1.92
N VAL A 18 7.03 1.33 -2.01
CA VAL A 18 6.21 1.83 -3.14
C VAL A 18 6.99 1.76 -4.46
N ALA A 19 8.30 2.07 -4.44
CA ALA A 19 9.14 2.00 -5.64
C ALA A 19 9.30 0.55 -6.16
N LEU A 20 9.54 -0.40 -5.26
CA LEU A 20 9.63 -1.82 -5.59
C LEU A 20 8.30 -2.34 -6.16
N GLU A 21 7.21 -2.02 -5.48
CA GLU A 21 5.85 -2.31 -5.90
C GLU A 21 5.55 -1.76 -7.30
N ALA A 22 5.94 -0.52 -7.58
CA ALA A 22 5.78 0.09 -8.89
C ALA A 22 6.64 -0.59 -9.97
N ALA A 23 7.86 -0.99 -9.64
CA ALA A 23 8.73 -1.70 -10.58
C ALA A 23 8.16 -3.09 -10.95
N CYS A 24 7.63 -3.82 -9.98
CA CYS A 24 7.09 -5.16 -10.21
C CYS A 24 5.69 -5.14 -10.86
N PHE A 25 4.79 -4.26 -10.39
CA PHE A 25 3.37 -4.30 -10.76
C PHE A 25 2.93 -3.16 -11.69
N GLY A 26 3.82 -2.22 -12.00
CA GLY A 26 3.60 -1.15 -12.96
C GLY A 26 3.11 -1.64 -14.32
N PRO A 27 3.77 -2.62 -14.96
CA PRO A 27 3.35 -3.13 -16.28
C PRO A 27 2.00 -3.86 -16.26
N ILE A 28 1.56 -4.36 -15.10
CA ILE A 28 0.36 -5.20 -14.98
C ILE A 28 -0.88 -4.34 -14.68
N THR A 29 -0.77 -3.43 -13.70
CA THR A 29 -1.92 -2.67 -13.16
C THR A 29 -1.69 -1.16 -13.12
N GLY A 30 -0.54 -0.68 -13.62
CA GLY A 30 -0.12 0.71 -13.48
C GLY A 30 0.32 1.10 -12.07
N ALA A 31 0.47 0.12 -11.16
CA ALA A 31 0.84 0.30 -9.76
C ALA A 31 -0.04 1.33 -9.04
N SER A 32 -1.34 1.05 -8.98
CA SER A 32 -2.32 1.92 -8.33
C SER A 32 -2.02 2.12 -6.85
N MET A 33 -2.12 1.04 -6.06
CA MET A 33 -1.99 0.95 -4.58
C MET A 33 -2.77 1.98 -3.75
N ASN A 34 -3.44 2.93 -4.39
CA ASN A 34 -4.02 4.10 -3.78
C ASN A 34 -5.16 4.60 -4.70
N PRO A 35 -6.41 4.59 -4.21
CA PRO A 35 -7.55 5.02 -5.01
C PRO A 35 -7.45 6.47 -5.51
N ALA A 36 -6.90 7.38 -4.68
CA ALA A 36 -6.72 8.78 -5.06
C ALA A 36 -5.67 8.95 -6.16
N ARG A 37 -4.59 8.15 -6.13
CA ARG A 37 -3.57 8.11 -7.19
C ARG A 37 -4.17 7.63 -8.51
N SER A 38 -5.04 6.62 -8.49
CA SER A 38 -5.75 6.15 -9.69
C SER A 38 -6.83 7.10 -10.18
N LEU A 39 -7.44 7.90 -9.30
CA LEU A 39 -8.51 8.82 -9.66
C LEU A 39 -8.05 9.96 -10.57
N GLY A 40 -6.87 10.54 -10.30
CA GLY A 40 -6.34 11.68 -11.06
C GLY A 40 -6.24 11.40 -12.57
N PRO A 41 -5.49 10.38 -13.00
CA PRO A 41 -5.39 10.01 -14.41
C PRO A 41 -6.72 9.58 -15.02
N ALA A 42 -7.58 8.87 -14.28
CA ALA A 42 -8.90 8.46 -14.75
C ALA A 42 -9.80 9.65 -15.08
N LEU A 43 -9.78 10.69 -14.24
CA LEU A 43 -10.54 11.92 -14.44
C LEU A 43 -10.00 12.72 -15.63
N VAL A 44 -8.67 12.89 -15.72
CA VAL A 44 -8.04 13.69 -16.78
C VAL A 44 -8.12 13.01 -18.14
N ALA A 45 -7.92 11.69 -18.21
CA ALA A 45 -8.00 10.93 -19.45
C ALA A 45 -9.44 10.53 -19.82
N GLY A 46 -10.41 10.70 -18.91
CA GLY A 46 -11.80 10.29 -19.11
C GLY A 46 -12.01 8.77 -19.13
N ILE A 47 -11.04 7.99 -18.67
CA ILE A 47 -11.08 6.52 -18.70
C ILE A 47 -11.48 6.00 -17.32
N TRP A 48 -12.74 5.58 -17.20
CA TRP A 48 -13.33 5.07 -15.95
C TRP A 48 -13.45 3.55 -15.90
N GLN A 49 -13.02 2.88 -16.97
CA GLN A 49 -13.16 1.43 -17.09
C GLN A 49 -12.39 0.74 -15.97
N HIS A 50 -13.08 -0.20 -15.29
CA HIS A 50 -12.54 -0.95 -14.15
C HIS A 50 -12.07 -0.10 -12.97
N GLN A 51 -12.43 1.20 -12.89
CA GLN A 51 -11.95 2.08 -11.82
C GLN A 51 -12.32 1.57 -10.43
N TRP A 52 -13.49 0.94 -10.29
CA TRP A 52 -13.96 0.37 -9.04
C TRP A 52 -12.98 -0.62 -8.39
N ILE A 53 -12.21 -1.39 -9.18
CA ILE A 53 -11.26 -2.36 -8.61
C ILE A 53 -10.06 -1.65 -7.96
N TYR A 54 -9.70 -0.46 -8.46
CA TYR A 54 -8.67 0.40 -7.86
C TYR A 54 -9.14 1.09 -6.58
N TRP A 55 -10.43 0.97 -6.22
CA TRP A 55 -10.93 1.35 -4.90
C TRP A 55 -11.00 0.15 -3.97
N VAL A 56 -11.67 -0.92 -4.41
CA VAL A 56 -11.91 -2.09 -3.56
C VAL A 56 -10.61 -2.80 -3.22
N ALA A 57 -9.74 -3.07 -4.19
CA ALA A 57 -8.54 -3.87 -3.96
C ALA A 57 -7.54 -3.19 -2.99
N PRO A 58 -7.19 -1.89 -3.14
CA PRO A 58 -6.29 -1.26 -2.17
C PRO A 58 -6.86 -1.17 -0.76
N ILE A 59 -8.18 -0.90 -0.61
CA ILE A 59 -8.81 -0.83 0.70
C ILE A 59 -8.79 -2.19 1.39
N VAL A 60 -9.22 -3.25 0.69
CA VAL A 60 -9.20 -4.61 1.23
C VAL A 60 -7.78 -5.05 1.55
N GLY A 61 -6.82 -4.79 0.67
CA GLY A 61 -5.41 -5.10 0.89
C GLY A 61 -4.84 -4.38 2.11
N ALA A 62 -5.14 -3.10 2.31
CA ALA A 62 -4.71 -2.34 3.48
C ALA A 62 -5.29 -2.92 4.79
N GLN A 63 -6.56 -3.30 4.80
CA GLN A 63 -7.20 -3.93 5.97
C GLN A 63 -6.54 -5.27 6.30
N LEU A 64 -6.29 -6.11 5.28
CA LEU A 64 -5.59 -7.38 5.45
C LEU A 64 -4.16 -7.19 5.95
N ALA A 65 -3.44 -6.20 5.44
CA ALA A 65 -2.09 -5.87 5.89
C ALA A 65 -2.05 -5.46 7.37
N VAL A 66 -3.02 -4.64 7.82
CA VAL A 66 -3.14 -4.27 9.24
C VAL A 66 -3.42 -5.50 10.11
N ILE A 67 -4.34 -6.37 9.69
CA ILE A 67 -4.66 -7.61 10.42
C ILE A 67 -3.42 -8.50 10.50
N ALA A 68 -2.76 -8.75 9.37
CA ALA A 68 -1.55 -9.57 9.29
C ALA A 68 -0.43 -9.00 10.18
N TYR A 69 -0.17 -7.70 10.10
CA TYR A 69 0.82 -7.04 10.94
C TYR A 69 0.49 -7.19 12.42
N ARG A 70 -0.78 -7.01 12.83
CA ARG A 70 -1.18 -7.23 14.23
C ARG A 70 -0.90 -8.67 14.66
N GLN A 71 -1.34 -9.67 13.90
CA GLN A 71 -1.14 -11.08 14.23
C GLN A 71 0.35 -11.45 14.32
N LEU A 72 1.16 -10.98 13.38
CA LEU A 72 2.60 -11.25 13.37
C LEU A 72 3.33 -10.50 14.49
N SER A 73 2.96 -9.25 14.75
CA SER A 73 3.59 -8.41 15.79
C SER A 73 3.19 -8.79 17.22
N HIS A 74 2.08 -9.52 17.40
CA HIS A 74 1.66 -10.06 18.69
C HIS A 74 2.73 -10.98 19.29
N GLY A 75 3.32 -11.89 18.51
CA GLY A 75 4.37 -12.81 19.00
C GLY A 75 5.68 -12.11 19.43
N PHE A 76 5.92 -10.89 18.95
CA PHE A 76 7.08 -10.08 19.39
C PHE A 76 6.81 -9.28 20.68
N ARG A 77 5.57 -9.26 21.21
CA ARG A 77 5.29 -8.66 22.54
C ARG A 77 5.80 -9.54 23.67
N ASP A 78 5.91 -10.85 23.46
CA ASP A 78 6.27 -11.81 24.51
C ASP A 78 7.80 -11.94 24.70
N ILE A 79 8.61 -11.33 23.83
CA ILE A 79 10.08 -11.44 23.80
C ILE A 79 10.77 -10.16 24.30
N GLN A 80 10.01 -9.10 24.63
CA GLN A 80 10.50 -7.90 25.31
C GLN A 80 10.00 -7.87 26.74
#